data_AF-A0A7J6QKP4-F1
#
_entry.id   AF-A0A7J6QKP4-F1
#
_cell.length_a   1.000
_cell.length_b   1.000
_cell.length_c   1.000
_cell.angle_alpha   90.00
_cell.angle_beta   90.00
_cell.angle_gamma   90.00
#
_symmetry.space_group_name_H-M   'P 1'
#
loop_
_entity.id
_entity.type
_entity.pdbx_description
1 polymer ?
#
loop_
_entity_poly.entity_id
_entity_poly.type
_entity_poly.pdbx_seq_one_letter_code
_entity_poly.pdbx_strand_id
1 'polypeptide(L)'
;YNCEALVNKGNCLFIANNLSKAKELYLEAIGVAAHCLEAIYNLGLVCKNACNNKSAYDEALVAFNKLHQITKSNCDVLWQLGDIYEKMGDNGKAHEHFSLILTQGRGRPNDPTVLARIGQLYELEGNEIEAYHNYKESYRHWPLDLNVITWLGVYYVKKDLYLVSICKEMGKPTCEQYENILHRLQQQQQQQQQPTGDKQKQEGG
;
A
#
# COMPACT_ATOMS: atom_id res chain seq x y z
N TYR A 1 35.92 10.80 -14.88
CA TYR A 1 34.59 11.06 -14.26
C TYR A 1 34.30 9.95 -13.27
N ASN A 2 33.85 10.30 -12.06
CA ASN A 2 33.45 9.31 -11.05
C ASN A 2 31.93 9.10 -11.15
N CYS A 3 31.46 7.85 -11.28
CA CYS A 3 30.05 7.53 -11.39
C CYS A 3 29.28 7.92 -10.12
N GLU A 4 29.87 7.74 -8.93
CA GLU A 4 29.24 8.08 -7.64
C GLU A 4 28.97 9.59 -7.52
N ALA A 5 29.89 10.43 -8.03
CA ALA A 5 29.71 11.88 -8.02
C ALA A 5 28.54 12.32 -8.92
N LEU A 6 28.38 11.66 -10.07
CA LEU A 6 27.25 11.90 -10.98
C LEU A 6 25.93 11.45 -10.35
N VAL A 7 25.92 10.30 -9.67
CA VAL A 7 24.75 9.81 -8.92
C VAL A 7 24.36 10.79 -7.82
N ASN A 8 25.32 11.25 -7.01
CA ASN A 8 25.05 12.23 -5.95
C ASN A 8 24.48 13.53 -6.49
N LYS A 9 25.02 14.04 -7.60
CA LYS A 9 24.48 15.23 -8.29
C LYS A 9 23.06 14.97 -8.83
N GLY A 10 22.82 13.78 -9.38
CA GLY A 10 21.50 13.33 -9.80
C GLY A 10 20.51 13.29 -8.65
N ASN A 11 20.91 12.79 -7.48
CA ASN A 11 20.07 12.70 -6.28
C ASN A 11 19.63 14.09 -5.81
N CYS A 12 20.54 15.07 -5.81
CA CYS A 12 20.19 16.45 -5.48
C CYS A 12 19.14 17.03 -6.44
N LEU A 13 19.26 16.75 -7.75
CA LEU A 13 18.30 17.22 -8.76
C LEU A 13 16.95 16.49 -8.66
N PHE A 14 16.97 15.20 -8.30
CA PHE A 14 15.77 14.43 -8.04
C PHE A 14 14.96 15.00 -6.87
N ILE A 15 15.64 15.34 -5.77
CA ILE A 15 15.01 16.01 -4.61
C ILE A 15 14.50 17.41 -4.99
N ALA A 16 15.22 18.12 -5.85
CA ALA A 16 14.78 19.41 -6.41
C ALA A 16 13.65 19.28 -7.45
N ASN A 17 13.07 18.09 -7.62
CA ASN A 17 12.02 17.75 -8.59
C ASN A 17 12.41 18.02 -10.06
N ASN A 18 13.70 18.12 -10.37
CA ASN A 18 14.21 18.28 -11.72
C ASN A 18 14.50 16.93 -12.35
N LEU A 19 13.44 16.19 -12.65
CA LEU A 19 13.49 14.78 -13.05
C LEU A 19 14.18 14.57 -14.41
N SER A 20 14.02 15.48 -15.36
CA SER A 20 14.67 15.39 -16.67
C SER A 20 16.20 15.47 -16.56
N LYS A 21 16.74 16.45 -15.81
CA LYS A 21 18.19 16.57 -15.62
C LYS A 21 18.75 15.46 -14.74
N ALA A 22 17.98 14.99 -13.74
CA ALA A 22 18.36 13.84 -12.94
C ALA A 22 18.52 12.59 -13.82
N LYS A 23 17.58 12.34 -14.74
CA LYS A 23 17.63 11.25 -15.71
C LYS A 23 18.91 11.28 -16.55
N GLU A 24 19.25 12.44 -17.10
CA GLU A 24 20.46 12.63 -17.90
C GLU A 24 21.74 12.26 -17.13
N LEU A 25 21.86 12.73 -15.88
CA LEU A 25 23.02 12.43 -15.05
C LEU A 25 23.13 10.95 -14.66
N TYR A 26 22.01 10.27 -14.42
CA TYR A 26 22.05 8.83 -14.16
C TYR A 26 22.42 8.03 -15.43
N LEU A 27 21.95 8.45 -16.61
CA LEU A 27 22.37 7.85 -17.87
C LEU A 27 23.87 8.07 -18.14
N GLU A 28 24.39 9.27 -17.84
CA GLU A 28 25.82 9.57 -17.92
C GLU A 28 26.62 8.69 -16.94
N ALA A 29 26.14 8.52 -15.70
CA ALA A 29 26.76 7.65 -14.71
C ALA A 29 26.82 6.18 -15.16
N ILE A 30 25.75 5.68 -15.80
CA ILE A 30 25.69 4.34 -16.40
C ILE A 30 26.66 4.23 -17.60
N GLY A 31 26.82 5.30 -18.38
CA GLY A 31 27.78 5.36 -19.48
C GLY A 31 29.24 5.28 -19.01
N VAL A 32 29.54 5.87 -17.85
CA VAL A 32 30.87 5.80 -17.22
C VAL A 32 31.10 4.43 -16.56
N ALA A 33 30.10 3.90 -15.84
CA ALA A 33 30.17 2.62 -15.15
C ALA A 33 28.88 1.83 -15.36
N ALA A 34 28.90 0.90 -16.32
CA ALA A 34 27.73 0.12 -16.73
C ALA A 34 27.13 -0.78 -15.62
N HIS A 35 27.87 -0.99 -14.52
CA HIS A 35 27.45 -1.80 -13.37
C HIS A 35 27.20 -0.97 -12.10
N CYS A 36 27.04 0.35 -12.22
CA CYS A 36 26.63 1.19 -11.11
C CYS A 36 25.15 0.93 -10.76
N LEU A 37 24.91 0.03 -9.81
CA LEU A 37 23.56 -0.40 -9.40
C LEU A 37 22.73 0.77 -8.87
N GLU A 38 23.36 1.68 -8.14
CA GLU A 38 22.71 2.86 -7.58
C GLU A 38 22.18 3.81 -8.67
N ALA A 39 22.98 4.04 -9.73
CA ALA A 39 22.54 4.84 -10.87
C ALA A 39 21.35 4.21 -11.59
N ILE A 40 21.36 2.88 -11.79
CA ILE A 40 20.25 2.16 -12.43
C ILE A 40 18.99 2.22 -11.54
N TYR A 41 19.15 2.10 -10.22
CA TYR A 41 18.03 2.16 -9.27
C TYR A 41 17.38 3.54 -9.28
N ASN A 42 18.20 4.59 -9.20
CA ASN A 42 17.72 5.96 -9.20
C ASN A 42 17.13 6.36 -10.56
N LEU A 43 17.64 5.82 -11.67
CA LEU A 43 17.02 5.96 -12.98
C LEU A 43 15.60 5.36 -12.99
N GLY A 44 15.42 4.16 -12.45
CA GLY A 44 14.10 3.52 -12.32
C GLY A 44 13.12 4.36 -11.49
N LEU A 45 13.58 4.94 -10.37
CA LEU A 45 12.77 5.85 -9.55
C LEU A 45 12.39 7.14 -10.29
N VAL A 46 13.31 7.72 -11.06
CA VAL A 46 13.02 8.90 -11.90
C VAL A 46 11.99 8.56 -12.94
N CYS A 47 12.13 7.45 -13.67
CA CYS A 47 11.15 7.04 -14.67
C CYS A 47 9.77 6.82 -14.04
N LYS A 48 9.72 6.19 -12.86
CA LYS A 48 8.47 6.00 -12.11
C LYS A 48 7.82 7.32 -11.70
N ASN A 49 8.61 8.31 -11.30
CA ASN A 49 8.10 9.61 -10.81
C ASN A 49 7.85 10.64 -11.92
N ALA A 50 8.57 10.57 -13.03
CA ALA A 50 8.58 11.59 -14.08
C ALA A 50 7.27 11.64 -14.86
N CYS A 51 6.62 10.49 -15.06
CA CYS A 51 5.40 10.42 -15.83
C CYS A 51 4.49 9.31 -15.29
N ASN A 52 3.27 9.66 -14.88
CA ASN A 52 2.20 8.69 -14.60
C ASN A 52 1.64 8.04 -15.88
N ASN A 53 2.49 7.79 -16.87
CA ASN A 53 2.09 7.20 -18.15
C ASN A 53 2.67 5.79 -18.28
N LYS A 54 1.97 4.93 -19.04
CA LYS A 54 2.34 3.54 -19.24
C LYS A 54 3.76 3.38 -19.79
N SER A 55 4.15 4.27 -20.72
CA SER A 55 5.46 4.25 -21.37
C SER A 55 6.63 4.44 -20.40
N ALA A 56 6.47 5.26 -19.35
CA ALA A 56 7.52 5.49 -18.37
C ALA A 56 7.62 4.35 -17.34
N TYR A 57 6.48 3.72 -17.01
CA TYR A 57 6.48 2.49 -16.21
C TYR A 57 7.20 1.35 -16.95
N ASP A 58 7.03 1.21 -18.25
CA ASP A 58 7.78 0.23 -19.05
C ASP A 58 9.29 0.47 -18.99
N GLU A 59 9.74 1.73 -19.07
CA GLU A 59 11.17 2.08 -18.94
C GLU A 59 11.70 1.78 -17.52
N ALA A 60 10.91 2.09 -16.48
CA ALA A 60 11.24 1.75 -15.10
C ALA A 60 11.34 0.24 -14.88
N LEU A 61 10.41 -0.55 -15.45
CA LEU A 61 10.45 -2.01 -15.41
C LEU A 61 11.72 -2.56 -16.05
N VAL A 62 12.18 -2.02 -17.17
CA VAL A 62 13.44 -2.45 -17.79
C VAL A 62 14.62 -2.22 -16.84
N ALA A 63 14.68 -1.05 -16.19
CA ALA A 63 15.75 -0.72 -15.25
C ALA A 63 15.73 -1.64 -14.02
N PHE A 64 14.56 -1.84 -13.40
CA PHE A 64 14.41 -2.69 -12.22
C PHE A 64 14.55 -4.18 -12.52
N ASN A 65 14.14 -4.66 -13.69
CA ASN A 65 14.38 -6.04 -14.10
C ASN A 65 15.87 -6.31 -14.32
N LYS A 66 16.60 -5.35 -14.91
CA LYS A 66 18.07 -5.45 -15.03
C LYS A 66 18.72 -5.52 -13.64
N LEU A 67 18.26 -4.71 -12.68
CA LEU A 67 18.72 -4.80 -11.30
C LEU A 67 18.37 -6.13 -10.67
N HIS A 68 17.15 -6.63 -10.83
CA HIS A 68 16.72 -7.90 -10.27
C HIS A 68 17.57 -9.08 -10.80
N GLN A 69 18.00 -9.05 -12.06
CA GLN A 69 18.92 -10.05 -12.62
C GLN A 69 20.29 -10.05 -11.92
N ILE A 70 20.78 -8.88 -11.54
CA ILE A 70 22.09 -8.71 -10.87
C ILE A 70 21.96 -8.99 -9.37
N THR A 71 20.92 -8.44 -8.73
CA THR A 71 20.61 -8.55 -7.30
C THR A 71 19.36 -9.40 -7.10
N LYS A 72 19.48 -10.72 -7.36
CA LYS A 72 18.36 -11.68 -7.32
C LYS A 72 17.59 -11.75 -6.00
N SER A 73 18.12 -11.18 -4.93
CA SER A 73 17.55 -11.24 -3.57
C SER A 73 17.30 -9.86 -2.94
N ASN A 74 17.32 -8.76 -3.73
CA ASN A 74 17.07 -7.44 -3.16
C ASN A 74 15.56 -7.18 -3.04
N CYS A 75 15.09 -7.10 -1.79
CA CYS A 75 13.70 -6.84 -1.46
C CYS A 75 13.24 -5.44 -1.87
N ASP A 76 14.14 -4.45 -1.85
CA ASP A 76 13.81 -3.09 -2.29
C ASP A 76 13.50 -3.07 -3.78
N VAL A 77 14.21 -3.85 -4.59
CA VAL A 77 13.95 -3.94 -6.03
C VAL A 77 12.63 -4.67 -6.31
N LEU A 78 12.36 -5.76 -5.59
CA LEU A 78 11.07 -6.47 -5.69
C LEU A 78 9.89 -5.58 -5.29
N TRP A 79 10.05 -4.76 -4.25
CA TRP A 79 9.05 -3.78 -3.83
C TRP A 79 8.77 -2.76 -4.94
N GLN A 80 9.82 -2.21 -5.57
CA GLN A 80 9.64 -1.27 -6.67
C GLN A 80 8.95 -1.92 -7.88
N LEU A 81 9.28 -3.18 -8.21
CA LEU A 81 8.59 -3.91 -9.28
C LEU A 81 7.10 -4.08 -8.97
N GLY A 82 6.76 -4.53 -7.75
CA GLY A 82 5.37 -4.67 -7.31
C GLY A 82 4.57 -3.37 -7.39
N ASP A 83 5.14 -2.26 -6.87
CA ASP A 83 4.52 -0.93 -6.92
C ASP A 83 4.28 -0.43 -8.36
N ILE A 84 5.19 -0.72 -9.29
CA ILE A 84 5.01 -0.36 -10.70
C ILE A 84 3.89 -1.20 -11.34
N TYR A 85 3.84 -2.51 -11.10
CA TYR A 85 2.77 -3.35 -11.62
C TYR A 85 1.39 -2.95 -11.08
N GLU A 86 1.30 -2.59 -9.79
CA GLU A 86 0.09 -2.05 -9.18
C GLU A 86 -0.35 -0.74 -9.88
N LYS A 87 0.58 0.19 -10.12
CA LYS A 87 0.31 1.44 -10.86
C LYS A 87 -0.09 1.23 -12.32
N MET A 88 0.34 0.13 -12.92
CA MET A 88 -0.06 -0.28 -14.27
C MET A 88 -1.44 -1.00 -14.29
N GLY A 89 -1.98 -1.34 -13.12
CA GLY A 89 -3.22 -2.10 -12.96
C GLY A 89 -3.06 -3.62 -13.12
N ASP A 90 -1.82 -4.12 -13.14
CA ASP A 90 -1.51 -5.56 -13.21
C ASP A 90 -1.36 -6.13 -11.79
N ASN A 91 -2.49 -6.28 -11.11
CA ASN A 91 -2.54 -6.73 -9.71
C ASN A 91 -1.97 -8.15 -9.52
N GLY A 92 -2.11 -9.02 -10.51
CA GLY A 92 -1.60 -10.39 -10.44
C GLY A 92 -0.08 -10.44 -10.35
N LYS A 93 0.63 -9.70 -11.21
CA LYS A 93 2.09 -9.62 -11.13
C LYS A 93 2.55 -8.87 -9.88
N ALA A 94 1.83 -7.83 -9.46
CA ALA A 94 2.13 -7.14 -8.21
C ALA A 94 2.11 -8.11 -7.02
N HIS A 95 1.08 -8.97 -6.95
CA HIS A 95 0.95 -10.00 -5.93
C HIS A 95 2.11 -11.00 -5.94
N GLU A 96 2.52 -11.48 -7.12
CA GLU A 96 3.68 -12.38 -7.26
C GLU A 96 4.96 -11.74 -6.72
N HIS A 97 5.24 -10.49 -7.09
CA HIS A 97 6.44 -9.78 -6.65
C HIS A 97 6.45 -9.50 -5.14
N PHE A 98 5.32 -9.13 -4.54
CA PHE A 98 5.23 -8.96 -3.09
C PHE A 98 5.33 -10.30 -2.35
N SER A 99 4.74 -11.37 -2.87
CA SER A 99 4.87 -12.72 -2.32
C SER A 99 6.31 -13.24 -2.35
N LEU A 100 7.08 -12.87 -3.39
CA LEU A 100 8.51 -13.17 -3.45
C LEU A 100 9.29 -12.48 -2.32
N ILE A 101 8.90 -11.28 -1.88
CA ILE A 101 9.55 -10.60 -0.75
C ILE A 101 9.38 -11.40 0.55
N LEU A 102 8.18 -11.95 0.78
CA LEU A 102 7.88 -12.73 1.99
C LEU A 102 8.55 -14.11 1.98
N THR A 103 8.72 -14.72 0.81
CA THR A 103 9.27 -16.08 0.67
C THR A 103 10.79 -16.12 0.56
N GLN A 104 11.44 -15.06 0.09
CA GLN A 104 12.89 -15.01 0.04
C GLN A 104 13.47 -14.92 1.46
N GLY A 105 14.31 -15.87 1.86
CA GLY A 105 14.87 -15.97 3.22
C GLY A 105 15.82 -14.84 3.67
N ARG A 106 16.06 -13.83 2.82
CA ARG A 106 16.68 -12.54 3.19
C ARG A 106 15.69 -11.38 3.26
N GLY A 107 14.48 -11.59 2.76
CA GLY A 107 13.35 -10.69 2.97
C GLY A 107 12.90 -10.78 4.40
N ARG A 108 12.39 -9.65 4.90
CA ARG A 108 11.72 -9.60 6.19
C ARG A 108 10.44 -10.44 6.02
N PRO A 109 10.40 -11.70 6.50
CA PRO A 109 9.32 -12.63 6.15
C PRO A 109 7.96 -12.17 6.68
N ASN A 110 8.00 -11.19 7.59
CA ASN A 110 6.88 -10.63 8.32
C ASN A 110 6.89 -9.10 8.21
N ASP A 111 7.30 -8.53 7.06
CA ASP A 111 7.21 -7.09 6.90
C ASP A 111 5.72 -6.68 6.89
N PRO A 112 5.26 -5.93 7.91
CA PRO A 112 3.85 -5.56 8.01
C PRO A 112 3.38 -4.72 6.83
N THR A 113 4.29 -3.95 6.20
CA THR A 113 3.96 -3.12 5.03
C THR A 113 3.66 -3.96 3.79
N VAL A 114 4.42 -5.04 3.58
CA VAL A 114 4.20 -5.98 2.47
C VAL A 114 2.92 -6.78 2.70
N LEU A 115 2.70 -7.26 3.93
CA LEU A 115 1.47 -7.97 4.30
C LEU A 115 0.23 -7.08 4.10
N ALA A 116 0.30 -5.79 4.46
CA ALA A 116 -0.79 -4.84 4.23
C ALA A 116 -1.05 -4.63 2.73
N ARG A 117 0.00 -4.53 1.90
CA ARG A 117 -0.15 -4.41 0.43
C ARG A 117 -0.78 -5.64 -0.19
N ILE A 118 -0.36 -6.85 0.21
CA ILE A 118 -0.98 -8.09 -0.25
C ILE A 118 -2.45 -8.16 0.17
N GLY A 119 -2.78 -7.77 1.40
CA GLY A 119 -4.16 -7.65 1.87
C GLY A 119 -5.00 -6.70 1.00
N GLN A 120 -4.43 -5.56 0.61
CA GLN A 120 -5.06 -4.59 -0.28
C GLN A 120 -5.28 -5.14 -1.70
N LEU A 121 -4.34 -5.93 -2.24
CA LEU A 121 -4.51 -6.58 -3.53
C LEU A 121 -5.65 -7.62 -3.49
N TYR A 122 -5.72 -8.43 -2.43
CA TYR A 122 -6.82 -9.39 -2.27
C TYR A 122 -8.19 -8.72 -2.08
N GLU A 123 -8.21 -7.55 -1.43
CA GLU A 123 -9.42 -6.72 -1.34
C GLU A 123 -9.89 -6.28 -2.73
N LEU A 124 -8.97 -5.84 -3.60
CA LEU A 124 -9.29 -5.46 -4.99
C LEU A 124 -9.78 -6.65 -5.83
N GLU A 125 -9.30 -7.86 -5.54
CA GLU A 125 -9.77 -9.09 -6.17
C GLU A 125 -11.11 -9.60 -5.60
N GLY A 126 -11.58 -9.03 -4.49
CA GLY A 126 -12.79 -9.46 -3.79
C GLY A 126 -12.63 -10.67 -2.88
N ASN A 127 -11.40 -11.13 -2.63
CA ASN A 127 -11.11 -12.23 -1.72
C ASN A 127 -10.94 -11.71 -0.29
N GLU A 128 -12.07 -11.46 0.38
CA GLU A 128 -12.08 -10.90 1.74
C GLU A 128 -11.45 -11.83 2.80
N ILE A 129 -11.40 -13.14 2.54
CA ILE A 129 -10.85 -14.13 3.48
C ILE A 129 -9.33 -13.97 3.54
N GLU A 130 -8.66 -14.03 2.38
CA GLU A 130 -7.21 -13.86 2.29
C GLU A 130 -6.78 -12.45 2.66
N ALA A 131 -7.58 -11.43 2.29
CA ALA A 131 -7.36 -10.06 2.74
C ALA A 131 -7.35 -9.97 4.28
N TYR A 132 -8.34 -10.56 4.95
CA TYR A 132 -8.40 -10.59 6.41
C TYR A 132 -7.20 -11.29 7.04
N HIS A 133 -6.78 -12.44 6.49
CA HIS A 133 -5.61 -13.15 7.00
C HIS A 133 -4.36 -12.28 6.94
N ASN A 134 -4.07 -11.67 5.80
CA ASN A 134 -2.90 -10.82 5.61
C ASN A 134 -2.94 -9.55 6.47
N TYR A 135 -4.09 -8.88 6.54
CA TYR A 135 -4.26 -7.70 7.39
C TYR A 135 -4.14 -8.02 8.87
N LYS A 136 -4.65 -9.18 9.32
CA LYS A 136 -4.51 -9.63 10.71
C LYS A 136 -3.05 -9.92 11.07
N GLU A 137 -2.31 -10.60 10.19
CA GLU A 137 -0.88 -10.84 10.43
C GLU A 137 -0.07 -9.54 10.37
N SER A 138 -0.38 -8.62 9.45
CA SER A 138 0.21 -7.28 9.42
C SER A 138 0.00 -6.55 10.75
N TYR A 139 -1.24 -6.51 11.24
CA TYR A 139 -1.59 -5.89 12.52
C TYR A 139 -0.86 -6.50 13.72
N ARG A 140 -0.64 -7.83 13.70
CA ARG A 140 0.11 -8.53 14.74
C ARG A 140 1.56 -8.04 14.85
N HIS A 141 2.18 -7.71 13.72
CA HIS A 141 3.55 -7.22 13.67
C HIS A 141 3.65 -5.70 13.86
N TRP A 142 2.69 -4.94 13.35
CA TRP A 142 2.65 -3.48 13.50
C TRP A 142 1.22 -2.96 13.70
N PRO A 143 0.77 -2.80 14.96
CA PRO A 143 -0.61 -2.42 15.27
C PRO A 143 -0.89 -0.92 15.16
N LEU A 144 -0.10 -0.18 14.35
CA LEU A 144 -0.23 1.28 14.19
C LEU A 144 -0.61 1.69 12.77
N ASP A 145 -0.69 0.74 11.83
CA ASP A 145 -1.15 1.04 10.47
C ASP A 145 -2.65 1.35 10.48
N LEU A 146 -2.99 2.63 10.33
CA LEU A 146 -4.35 3.12 10.32
C LEU A 146 -5.19 2.51 9.20
N ASN A 147 -4.60 2.18 8.05
CA ASN A 147 -5.33 1.59 6.93
C ASN A 147 -5.79 0.18 7.30
N VAL A 148 -4.88 -0.62 7.87
CA VAL A 148 -5.16 -1.99 8.32
C VAL A 148 -6.19 -1.99 9.45
N ILE A 149 -6.05 -1.09 10.43
CA ILE A 149 -6.99 -0.96 11.56
C ILE A 149 -8.39 -0.58 11.05
N THR A 150 -8.47 0.41 10.15
CA THR A 150 -9.74 0.87 9.57
C THR A 150 -10.40 -0.27 8.80
N TRP A 151 -9.64 -0.98 7.96
CA TRP A 151 -10.15 -2.10 7.19
C TRP A 151 -10.67 -3.23 8.09
N LEU A 152 -9.88 -3.64 9.10
CA LEU A 152 -10.30 -4.66 10.06
C LEU A 152 -11.56 -4.25 10.83
N GLY A 153 -11.66 -2.97 11.22
CA GLY A 153 -12.86 -2.42 11.86
C GLY A 153 -14.10 -2.53 10.98
N VAL A 154 -14.01 -2.12 9.71
CA VAL A 154 -15.09 -2.25 8.73
C VAL A 154 -15.45 -3.72 8.51
N TYR A 155 -14.45 -4.61 8.41
CA TYR A 155 -14.63 -6.04 8.25
C TYR A 155 -15.44 -6.66 9.41
N TYR A 156 -15.09 -6.35 10.66
CA TYR A 156 -15.83 -6.86 11.82
C TYR A 156 -17.26 -6.34 11.88
N VAL A 157 -17.50 -5.05 11.62
CA VAL A 157 -18.85 -4.48 11.57
C VAL A 157 -19.70 -5.14 10.48
N LYS A 158 -19.13 -5.35 9.29
CA LYS A 158 -19.81 -6.03 8.18
C LYS A 158 -20.20 -7.46 8.55
N LYS A 159 -19.29 -8.18 9.21
CA LYS A 159 -19.52 -9.57 9.65
C LYS A 159 -20.61 -9.65 10.73
N ASP A 160 -20.58 -8.75 11.70
CA ASP A 160 -21.60 -8.67 12.75
C ASP A 160 -22.99 -8.35 12.15
N LEU A 161 -23.08 -7.42 11.21
CA LEU A 161 -24.31 -7.10 10.49
C LEU A 161 -24.84 -8.28 9.66
N TYR A 162 -23.97 -9.06 9.03
CA TYR A 162 -24.35 -10.24 8.26
C TYR A 162 -24.90 -11.36 9.14
N LEU A 163 -24.30 -11.59 10.32
CA LEU A 163 -24.84 -12.51 11.30
C LEU A 163 -26.23 -12.06 11.78
N VAL A 164 -26.41 -10.74 11.97
CA VAL A 164 -27.70 -10.15 12.33
C VAL A 164 -28.78 -10.42 11.26
N SER A 165 -28.48 -10.20 9.98
CA SER A 165 -29.44 -10.42 8.89
C SER A 165 -29.86 -11.88 8.78
N ILE A 166 -28.91 -12.82 8.87
CA ILE A 166 -29.22 -14.26 8.83
C ILE A 166 -30.08 -14.68 10.02
N CYS A 167 -29.75 -14.22 11.24
CA CYS A 167 -30.54 -14.56 12.42
C CYS A 167 -31.99 -14.05 12.31
N LYS A 168 -32.18 -12.86 11.73
CA LYS A 168 -33.50 -12.28 11.46
C LYS A 168 -34.29 -13.10 10.44
N GLU A 169 -33.64 -13.56 9.37
CA GLU A 169 -34.26 -14.41 8.33
C GLU A 169 -34.61 -15.81 8.85
N MET A 170 -33.77 -16.37 9.72
CA MET A 170 -33.98 -17.70 10.31
C MET A 170 -35.03 -17.75 11.43
N GLY A 171 -35.57 -16.60 11.88
CA GLY A 171 -36.62 -16.53 12.90
C GLY A 171 -36.24 -17.14 14.26
N LYS A 172 -34.94 -17.29 14.55
CA LYS A 172 -34.45 -17.88 15.81
C LYS A 172 -34.39 -16.82 16.92
N PRO A 173 -34.68 -17.20 18.19
CA PRO A 173 -34.56 -16.28 19.31
C PRO A 173 -33.10 -15.83 19.43
N THR A 174 -32.95 -14.52 19.56
CA THR A 174 -31.72 -13.76 19.51
C THR A 174 -30.73 -14.19 20.59
N CYS A 175 -29.50 -14.54 20.20
CA CYS A 175 -28.40 -14.84 21.12
C CYS A 175 -28.01 -13.56 21.89
N GLU A 176 -27.68 -13.60 23.19
CA GLU A 176 -27.39 -12.40 24.02
C GLU A 176 -26.34 -11.44 23.44
N GLN A 177 -25.43 -11.94 22.60
CA GLN A 177 -24.46 -11.10 21.87
C GLN A 177 -25.15 -10.12 20.89
N TYR A 178 -26.31 -10.50 20.35
CA TYR A 178 -27.12 -9.75 19.40
C TYR A 178 -27.80 -8.52 20.03
N GLU A 179 -28.36 -8.67 21.24
CA GLU A 179 -28.99 -7.55 21.96
C GLU A 179 -27.98 -6.45 22.28
N ASN A 180 -26.75 -6.85 22.64
CA ASN A 180 -25.66 -5.94 22.92
C ASN A 180 -25.19 -5.16 21.68
N ILE A 181 -25.18 -5.77 20.50
CA ILE A 181 -24.79 -5.11 19.23
C ILE A 181 -25.89 -4.17 18.75
N LEU A 182 -27.16 -4.60 18.78
CA LEU A 182 -28.30 -3.75 18.42
C LEU A 182 -28.42 -2.52 19.34
N HIS A 183 -28.22 -2.70 20.65
CA HIS A 183 -28.27 -1.60 21.60
C HIS A 183 -27.17 -0.56 21.32
N ARG A 184 -25.95 -1.00 20.96
CA ARG A 184 -24.86 -0.09 20.56
C ARG A 184 -25.17 0.64 19.24
N LEU A 185 -25.71 -0.05 18.24
CA LEU A 185 -26.09 0.58 16.96
C LEU A 185 -27.23 1.60 17.11
N GLN A 186 -28.24 1.29 17.94
CA GLN A 186 -29.31 2.24 18.26
C GLN A 186 -28.79 3.46 19.02
N GLN A 187 -27.87 3.26 19.97
CA GLN A 187 -27.23 4.39 20.66
C GLN A 187 -26.42 5.27 19.71
N GLN A 188 -25.70 4.68 18.74
CA GLN A 188 -24.95 5.45 17.73
C GLN A 188 -25.87 6.25 16.79
N GLN A 189 -27.01 5.69 16.36
CA GLN A 189 -27.99 6.40 15.54
C GLN A 189 -28.63 7.57 16.30
N GLN A 190 -28.91 7.41 17.60
CA GLN A 190 -29.46 8.49 18.42
C GLN A 190 -28.46 9.63 18.65
N GLN A 191 -27.16 9.31 18.76
CA GLN A 191 -26.09 10.32 18.88
C GLN A 191 -25.88 11.12 17.59
N GLN A 192 -26.08 10.52 16.41
CA GLN A 192 -26.00 11.21 15.13
C GLN A 192 -27.23 12.10 14.82
N GLN A 193 -28.36 11.88 15.52
CA GLN A 193 -29.61 12.63 15.33
C GLN A 193 -29.78 13.81 16.30
N GLN A 194 -28.85 14.05 17.24
CA GLN A 194 -28.90 15.26 18.06
C GLN A 194 -28.34 16.46 17.27
N PRO A 195 -29.17 17.48 16.94
CA PRO A 195 -28.67 18.68 16.29
C PRO A 195 -27.73 19.43 17.24
N THR A 196 -26.58 19.85 16.74
CA THR A 196 -25.68 20.83 17.36
C THR A 196 -26.34 22.21 17.40
N GLY A 197 -27.39 22.34 18.21
CA GLY A 197 -28.13 23.59 18.40
C GLY A 197 -27.69 24.29 19.67
N ASP A 198 -26.47 24.84 19.70
CA ASP A 198 -26.13 25.84 20.72
C ASP A 198 -24.99 26.77 20.32
N LYS A 199 -25.22 27.60 19.27
CA LYS A 199 -24.53 28.90 19.10
C LYS A 199 -25.42 29.85 18.28
N GLN A 200 -26.13 30.75 18.96
CA GLN A 200 -26.30 32.17 18.62
C GLN A 200 -27.55 32.73 19.30
N LYS A 201 -27.35 33.50 20.38
CA LYS A 201 -27.92 34.83 20.66
C LYS A 201 -27.71 35.20 22.14
N GLN A 202 -26.46 35.48 22.49
CA GLN A 202 -26.16 36.70 23.24
C GLN A 202 -26.07 37.83 22.20
N GLU A 203 -26.48 39.04 22.59
CA GLU A 203 -26.62 40.28 21.80
C GLU A 203 -28.04 40.58 21.28
N GLY A 204 -28.74 41.44 22.03
CA GLY A 204 -29.95 42.15 21.62
C GLY A 204 -31.07 42.10 22.66
N GLY A 205 -31.03 42.99 23.66
CA GLY A 205 -32.07 43.18 24.67
C GLY A 205 -31.60 44.03 25.83
#